data_AF-A0A945K9M6-F1
#
_entry.id   AF-A0A945K9M6-F1
#
_cell.length_a   1.000
_cell.length_b   1.000
_cell.length_c   1.000
_cell.angle_alpha   90.00
_cell.angle_beta   90.00
_cell.angle_gamma   90.00
#
_symmetry.space_group_name_H-M   'P 1'
#
loop_
_entity.id
_entity.type
_entity.pdbx_description
1 polymer ?
#
loop_
_entity_poly.entity_id
_entity_poly.type
_entity_poly.pdbx_seq_one_letter_code
_entity_poly.pdbx_strand_id
1 'polypeptide(L)' 'RIQAIIEKLLINGPAAMAASKQLVADVAGAPINDELVAETSRRIAEIRGSDEGREGLNAFLEKRSASWIGD' A
#
# COMPACT_ATOMS: atom_id res chain seq x y z
N ARG A 1 -22.28 5.14 -6.83
CA ARG A 1 -21.46 3.90 -6.71
C ARG A 1 -19.97 4.18 -6.92
N ILE A 2 -19.56 4.89 -7.98
CA ILE A 2 -18.14 5.26 -8.21
C ILE A 2 -17.59 6.14 -7.07
N GLN A 3 -18.36 7.13 -6.63
CA GLN A 3 -17.97 8.05 -5.54
C GLN A 3 -17.51 7.31 -4.27
N ALA A 4 -18.29 6.34 -3.82
CA ALA A 4 -17.96 5.53 -2.64
C ALA A 4 -16.67 4.70 -2.81
N ILE A 5 -16.28 4.36 -4.04
CA ILE A 5 -15.00 3.67 -4.30
C ILE A 5 -13.86 4.68 -4.21
N ILE A 6 -14.02 5.86 -4.81
CA ILE A 6 -13.02 6.94 -4.76
C ILE A 6 -12.72 7.31 -3.31
N GLU A 7 -13.76 7.52 -2.50
CA GLU A 7 -13.62 7.85 -1.06
C GLU A 7 -12.81 6.79 -0.30
N LYS A 8 -13.07 5.50 -0.57
CA LYS A 8 -12.30 4.40 0.04
C LYS A 8 -10.85 4.34 -0.41
N LEU A 9 -10.54 4.79 -1.62
CA LEU A 9 -9.18 4.79 -2.15
C LEU A 9 -8.37 5.96 -1.57
N LEU A 10 -9.00 7.13 -1.42
CA LEU A 10 -8.36 8.38 -0.96
C LEU A 10 -7.90 8.34 0.51
N ILE A 11 -8.43 7.44 1.34
CA ILE A 11 -8.00 7.29 2.75
C ILE A 11 -6.76 6.41 2.93
N ASN A 12 -6.25 5.78 1.87
CA ASN A 12 -5.05 4.94 1.94
C ASN A 12 -3.77 5.77 1.75
N GLY A 13 -2.64 5.23 2.21
CA GLY A 13 -1.33 5.84 2.00
C GLY A 13 -1.01 5.99 0.50
N PRO A 14 -0.65 7.20 0.03
CA PRO A 14 -0.42 7.45 -1.40
C PRO A 14 0.74 6.63 -1.98
N ALA A 15 1.84 6.47 -1.23
CA ALA A 15 2.97 5.65 -1.69
C ALA A 15 2.61 4.17 -1.74
N ALA A 16 1.91 3.66 -0.73
CA ALA A 16 1.43 2.28 -0.69
C ALA A 16 0.45 1.96 -1.83
N MET A 17 -0.44 2.88 -2.17
CA MET A 17 -1.37 2.74 -3.30
C MET A 17 -0.63 2.70 -4.64
N ALA A 18 0.33 3.60 -4.84
CA ALA A 18 1.16 3.61 -6.05
C ALA A 18 1.97 2.31 -6.20
N ALA A 19 2.63 1.89 -5.12
CA ALA A 19 3.42 0.65 -5.09
C ALA A 19 2.56 -0.59 -5.36
N SER A 20 1.35 -0.65 -4.79
CA SER A 20 0.42 -1.76 -5.01
C SER A 20 -0.04 -1.83 -6.46
N LYS A 21 -0.37 -0.69 -7.08
CA LYS A 21 -0.75 -0.64 -8.50
C LYS A 21 0.41 -1.05 -9.41
N GLN A 22 1.61 -0.58 -9.12
CA GLN A 22 2.81 -0.94 -9.88
C GLN A 22 3.09 -2.44 -9.75
N LEU A 23 3.01 -2.99 -8.53
CA LEU A 23 3.20 -4.42 -8.28
C LEU A 23 2.25 -5.27 -9.12
N VAL A 24 0.96 -4.94 -9.14
CA VAL A 24 -0.03 -5.64 -9.99
C VAL A 24 0.37 -5.59 -11.47
N ALA A 25 0.81 -4.43 -11.98
CA ALA A 25 1.25 -4.29 -13.36
C ALA A 25 2.50 -5.13 -13.68
N ASP A 26 3.45 -5.18 -12.76
CA ASP A 26 4.72 -5.89 -12.95
C ASP A 26 4.56 -7.41 -12.95
N VAL A 27 3.62 -7.94 -12.16
CA VAL A 27 3.46 -9.40 -11.97
C VAL A 27 2.33 -10.00 -12.80
N ALA A 28 1.53 -9.17 -13.47
CA ALA A 28 0.40 -9.63 -14.28
C ALA A 28 0.86 -10.58 -15.39
N GLY A 29 0.35 -11.82 -15.35
CA GLY A 29 0.70 -12.85 -16.34
C GLY A 29 2.07 -13.50 -16.13
N ALA A 30 2.83 -13.11 -15.10
CA ALA A 30 4.08 -13.78 -14.76
C ALA A 30 3.81 -15.16 -14.14
N PRO A 31 4.64 -16.18 -14.43
CA PRO A 31 4.57 -17.46 -13.74
C PRO A 31 4.95 -17.29 -12.27
N ILE A 32 4.22 -17.96 -11.38
CA ILE A 32 4.56 -17.98 -9.95
C ILE A 32 5.77 -18.90 -9.75
N ASN A 33 6.88 -18.32 -9.32
CA ASN A 33 8.11 -19.01 -8.99
C ASN A 33 8.78 -18.38 -7.75
N ASP A 34 9.83 -19.03 -7.24
CA ASP A 34 10.49 -18.60 -5.99
C ASP A 34 11.12 -17.20 -6.12
N GLU A 35 11.61 -16.84 -7.30
CA GLU A 35 12.17 -15.51 -7.57
C GLU A 35 11.10 -14.42 -7.46
N LEU A 36 9.92 -14.65 -8.06
CA LEU A 36 8.79 -13.73 -7.98
C LEU A 36 8.28 -13.61 -6.54
N VAL A 37 8.22 -14.71 -5.79
CA VAL A 37 7.84 -14.67 -4.37
C VAL A 37 8.85 -13.86 -3.56
N ALA A 38 10.16 -14.08 -3.76
CA ALA A 38 11.20 -13.35 -3.06
C ALA A 38 11.13 -11.85 -3.35
N GLU A 39 10.99 -11.47 -4.62
CA GLU A 39 10.93 -10.08 -5.05
C GLU A 39 9.67 -9.36 -4.53
N THR A 40 8.50 -9.99 -4.67
CA THR A 40 7.25 -9.40 -4.13
C THR A 40 7.30 -9.26 -2.61
N SER A 41 7.86 -10.24 -1.90
CA SER A 41 8.05 -10.18 -0.44
C SER A 41 8.96 -9.03 -0.04
N ARG A 42 10.09 -8.84 -0.74
CA ARG A 42 11.02 -7.71 -0.51
C ARG A 42 10.32 -6.36 -0.71
N ARG A 43 9.62 -6.17 -1.82
CA ARG A 43 8.87 -4.93 -2.12
C ARG A 43 7.81 -4.62 -1.07
N ILE A 44 7.07 -5.64 -0.62
CA ILE A 44 6.05 -5.48 0.44
C ILE A 44 6.71 -5.12 1.77
N ALA A 45 7.85 -5.71 2.11
CA ALA A 45 8.59 -5.39 3.33
C ALA A 45 9.12 -3.95 3.31
N GLU A 46 9.65 -3.50 2.18
CA GLU A 46 10.15 -2.13 2.00
C GLU A 46 9.05 -1.09 2.19
N ILE A 47 7.89 -1.26 1.53
CA ILE A 47 6.78 -0.30 1.69
C ILE A 47 6.21 -0.34 3.11
N ARG A 48 6.14 -1.51 3.76
CA ARG A 48 5.75 -1.62 5.18
C ARG A 48 6.72 -0.94 6.13
N GLY A 49 8.01 -1.01 5.86
CA GLY A 49 9.07 -0.43 6.69
C GLY A 49 9.27 1.08 6.51
N SER A 50 8.65 1.66 5.48
CA SER A 50 8.72 3.09 5.14
C SER A 50 8.11 4.00 6.21
N ASP A 51 8.40 5.30 6.13
CA ASP A 51 7.81 6.31 7.02
C ASP A 51 6.28 6.33 6.93
N GLU A 52 5.72 6.20 5.72
CA GLU A 52 4.27 6.10 5.51
C GLU A 52 3.70 4.83 6.17
N GLY A 53 4.38 3.69 6.04
CA GLY A 53 3.99 2.44 6.67
C GLY A 53 3.98 2.51 8.20
N ARG A 54 5.01 3.15 8.79
CA ARG A 54 5.12 3.39 10.24
C ARG A 54 4.03 4.33 10.73
N GLU A 55 3.79 5.43 10.04
CA GLU A 55 2.74 6.38 10.38
C GLU A 55 1.35 5.73 10.33
N GLY A 56 1.05 4.92 9.31
CA GLY A 56 -0.23 4.22 9.22
C GLY A 56 -0.46 3.25 10.38
N LEU A 57 0.59 2.52 10.79
CA LEU A 57 0.52 1.65 11.96
C LEU A 57 0.32 2.46 13.25
N ASN A 58 1.06 3.56 13.43
CA ASN A 58 0.94 4.42 14.60
C ASN A 58 -0.46 5.03 14.68
N ALA A 59 -0.98 5.58 13.59
CA ALA A 59 -2.33 6.15 13.52
C ALA A 59 -3.42 5.13 13.91
N PHE A 60 -3.29 3.89 13.44
CA PHE A 60 -4.17 2.80 13.83
C PHE A 60 -4.10 2.50 15.33
N LEU A 61 -2.89 2.36 15.89
CA LEU A 61 -2.67 2.08 17.30
C LEU A 61 -3.17 3.22 18.21
N GLU A 62 -2.98 4.45 17.78
CA GLU A 62 -3.38 5.68 18.48
C GLU A 62 -4.86 6.06 18.23
N LYS A 63 -5.58 5.31 17.39
CA LYS A 63 -6.98 5.54 17.02
C LYS A 63 -7.25 6.95 16.48
N ARG A 64 -6.33 7.46 15.67
CA ARG A 64 -6.46 8.73 14.96
C ARG A 64 -6.39 8.52 13.45
N SER A 65 -6.77 9.55 12.69
CA SER A 65 -6.48 9.58 11.26
C SER A 65 -4.97 9.62 11.02
N ALA A 66 -4.52 8.97 9.95
CA ALA A 66 -3.15 9.09 9.48
C ALA A 66 -2.92 10.49 8.90
N SER A 67 -1.68 10.98 8.98
CA SER A 67 -1.32 12.36 8.62
C SER A 67 -1.61 12.75 7.16
N TRP A 68 -1.71 11.78 6.25
CA TRP A 68 -2.02 12.03 4.84
C TRP A 68 -3.52 12.21 4.57
N ILE A 69 -4.39 11.88 5.52
CA ILE A 69 -5.81 12.19 5.44
C ILE A 69 -5.93 13.66 5.87
N GLY A 70 -6.01 14.57 4.91
CA GLY A 70 -6.29 15.98 5.18
C GLY A 70 -7.63 16.18 5.88
N ASP A 71 -7.82 17.36 6.48
CA ASP A 71 -9.11 17.77 7.07
C ASP A 71 -10.27 17.71 6.06
#